data_AF-A0A482WIE2-F1
#
_entry.id   AF-A0A482WIE2-F1
#
_cell.length_a   1.000
_cell.length_b   1.000
_cell.length_c   1.000
_cell.angle_alpha   90.00
_cell.angle_beta   90.00
_cell.angle_gamma   90.00
#
_symmetry.space_group_name_H-M   'P 1'
#
loop_
_entity.id
_entity.type
_entity.pdbx_description
1 polymer ?
#
loop_
_entity_poly.entity_id
_entity_poly.type
_entity_poly.pdbx_seq_one_letter_code
_entity_poly.pdbx_strand_id
1 'polypeptide(L)'
;MGNPNLEAALNAMAQIETVLLSEKRNNLQDHVDKFVTQLVNQLIFLNNSNHPDIVSCYRLNFALLMKLYNYPELSCKVSEGVIKDVIHQLISLLTEKKLEMYDTTEMFVKVVNCLVLRILERSEHTASTCALLKLLYETVNNDSLLPLYQELVMKCIWRVLKRIPEWDEVEELDYDRILPDVHTFLKVSTDHFVRFSVIYLLFLFD
;
A
#
# COMPACT_ATOMS: atom_id res chain seq x y z
N MET A 1 8.42 -7.50 16.36
CA MET A 1 9.62 -6.74 16.74
C MET A 1 10.39 -6.47 15.47
N GLY A 2 10.42 -5.23 14.98
CA GLY A 2 11.37 -4.85 13.93
C GLY A 2 12.77 -5.03 14.49
N ASN A 3 13.62 -5.78 13.80
CA ASN A 3 14.91 -6.18 14.33
C ASN A 3 15.88 -4.98 14.26
N PRO A 4 16.41 -4.46 15.39
CA PRO A 4 17.43 -3.41 15.37
C PRO A 4 18.76 -3.89 14.77
N ASN A 5 18.95 -5.22 14.62
CA ASN A 5 20.04 -5.80 13.88
C ASN A 5 19.63 -6.01 12.41
N LEU A 6 20.09 -5.10 11.54
CA LEU A 6 19.80 -5.11 10.11
C LEU A 6 20.28 -6.41 9.43
N GLU A 7 21.39 -6.99 9.86
CA GLU A 7 21.88 -8.27 9.32
C GLU A 7 20.91 -9.41 9.62
N ALA A 8 20.34 -9.44 10.82
CA ALA A 8 19.36 -10.44 11.18
C ALA A 8 18.02 -10.21 10.45
N ALA A 9 17.64 -8.97 10.17
CA ALA A 9 16.51 -8.66 9.28
C ALA A 9 16.77 -9.13 7.84
N LEU A 10 17.96 -8.91 7.29
CA LEU A 10 18.38 -9.38 5.97
C LEU A 10 18.37 -10.91 5.87
N ASN A 11 18.93 -11.59 6.88
CA ASN A 11 18.93 -13.05 6.94
C ASN A 11 17.50 -13.62 7.03
N ALA A 12 16.64 -13.01 7.85
CA ALA A 12 15.23 -13.42 7.93
C ALA A 12 14.49 -13.19 6.61
N MET A 13 14.72 -12.05 5.95
CA MET A 13 14.15 -11.73 4.64
C MET A 13 14.59 -12.73 3.56
N ALA A 14 15.87 -13.12 3.51
CA ALA A 14 16.38 -14.12 2.58
C ALA A 14 15.79 -15.53 2.83
N GLN A 15 15.57 -15.89 4.10
CA GLN A 15 14.89 -17.15 4.45
C GLN A 15 13.43 -17.14 3.99
N ILE A 16 12.70 -16.05 4.24
CA ILE A 16 11.32 -15.91 3.79
C ILE A 16 11.26 -15.90 2.27
N GLU A 17 12.19 -15.24 1.59
CA GLU A 17 12.31 -15.26 0.13
C GLU A 17 12.42 -16.69 -0.40
N THR A 18 13.26 -17.51 0.24
CA THR A 18 13.43 -18.92 -0.12
C THR A 18 12.12 -19.70 0.02
N VAL A 19 11.37 -19.47 1.11
CA VAL A 19 10.05 -20.10 1.31
C VAL A 19 9.05 -19.61 0.25
N LEU A 20 9.01 -18.30 0.01
CA LEU A 20 8.10 -17.64 -0.94
C LEU A 20 8.31 -18.14 -2.37
N LEU A 21 9.54 -18.44 -2.76
CA LEU A 21 9.88 -18.97 -4.09
C LEU A 21 9.71 -20.49 -4.20
N SER A 22 9.50 -21.19 -3.09
CA SER A 22 9.32 -22.65 -3.06
C SER A 22 7.84 -23.06 -3.10
N GLU A 23 7.59 -24.36 -3.28
CA GLU A 23 6.25 -24.95 -3.16
C GLU A 23 5.63 -24.78 -1.75
N LYS A 24 6.46 -24.50 -0.74
CA LYS A 24 6.01 -24.25 0.65
C LYS A 24 5.36 -22.88 0.84
N ARG A 25 5.30 -22.04 -0.20
CA ARG A 25 4.67 -20.71 -0.14
C ARG A 25 3.25 -20.74 0.41
N ASN A 26 2.48 -21.78 0.10
CA ASN A 26 1.10 -21.91 0.58
C ASN A 26 0.99 -21.95 2.12
N ASN A 27 2.05 -22.35 2.82
CA ASN A 27 2.11 -22.30 4.28
C ASN A 27 2.17 -20.87 4.84
N LEU A 28 2.36 -19.86 3.99
CA LEU A 28 2.37 -18.45 4.37
C LEU A 28 0.98 -17.81 4.38
N GLN A 29 -0.04 -18.49 3.87
CA GLN A 29 -1.39 -17.92 3.71
C GLN A 29 -1.96 -17.38 5.04
N ASP A 30 -1.80 -18.14 6.13
CA ASP A 30 -2.29 -17.76 7.47
C ASP A 30 -1.36 -16.76 8.19
N HIS A 31 -0.28 -16.35 7.54
CA HIS A 31 0.74 -15.47 8.08
C HIS A 31 1.01 -14.26 7.19
N VAL A 32 0.21 -14.06 6.13
CA VAL A 32 0.46 -13.04 5.12
C VAL A 32 0.41 -11.64 5.73
N ASP A 33 -0.57 -11.37 6.60
CA ASP A 33 -0.68 -10.10 7.32
C ASP A 33 0.56 -9.84 8.16
N LYS A 34 0.95 -10.81 8.99
CA LYS A 34 2.15 -10.69 9.83
C LYS A 34 3.39 -10.44 8.98
N PHE A 35 3.51 -11.10 7.84
CA PHE A 35 4.63 -10.93 6.93
C PHE A 35 4.67 -9.51 6.34
N VAL A 36 3.57 -9.03 5.75
CA VAL A 36 3.49 -7.67 5.19
C VAL A 36 3.71 -6.62 6.28
N THR A 37 3.11 -6.79 7.46
CA THR A 37 3.34 -5.89 8.62
C THR A 37 4.81 -5.87 9.04
N GLN A 38 5.55 -6.99 9.00
CA GLN A 38 6.99 -6.95 9.30
C GLN A 38 7.77 -6.17 8.23
N LEU A 39 7.42 -6.30 6.96
CA LEU A 39 8.03 -5.54 5.87
C LEU A 39 7.74 -4.03 6.01
N VAL A 40 6.52 -3.65 6.40
CA VAL A 40 6.16 -2.25 6.71
C VAL A 40 6.99 -1.72 7.88
N ASN A 41 7.08 -2.46 8.98
CA ASN A 41 7.91 -2.08 10.13
C ASN A 41 9.39 -1.92 9.73
N GLN A 42 9.89 -2.76 8.83
CA GLN A 42 11.24 -2.65 8.32
C GLN A 42 11.43 -1.38 7.49
N LEU A 43 10.46 -1.00 6.65
CA LEU A 43 10.50 0.27 5.91
C LEU A 43 10.54 1.48 6.86
N ILE A 44 9.73 1.48 7.93
CA ILE A 44 9.75 2.53 8.95
C ILE A 44 11.13 2.63 9.61
N PHE A 45 11.71 1.49 9.98
CA PHE A 45 13.05 1.45 10.57
C PHE A 45 14.12 1.97 9.61
N LEU A 46 14.11 1.50 8.36
CA LEU A 46 15.07 1.91 7.33
C LEU A 46 15.02 3.42 7.12
N ASN A 47 13.83 3.98 7.09
CA ASN A 47 13.65 5.40 6.86
C ASN A 47 14.32 6.29 7.92
N ASN A 48 14.27 5.84 9.17
CA ASN A 48 14.91 6.49 10.31
C ASN A 48 16.39 6.10 10.49
N SER A 49 16.92 5.20 9.66
CA SER A 49 18.29 4.68 9.77
C SER A 49 19.28 5.49 8.93
N ASN A 50 20.56 5.43 9.32
CA ASN A 50 21.71 5.94 8.55
C ASN A 50 22.69 4.79 8.20
N HIS A 51 22.21 3.55 8.20
CA HIS A 51 23.04 2.38 7.94
C HIS A 51 23.66 2.41 6.53
N PRO A 52 24.95 2.02 6.35
CA PRO A 52 25.59 2.04 5.03
C PRO A 52 24.84 1.22 3.97
N ASP A 53 24.30 0.06 4.35
CA ASP A 53 23.54 -0.83 3.44
C ASP A 53 22.04 -0.52 3.30
N ILE A 54 21.59 0.69 3.67
CA ILE A 54 20.17 1.08 3.64
C ILE A 54 19.51 0.85 2.27
N VAL A 55 20.22 1.15 1.18
CA VAL A 55 19.71 1.01 -0.20
C VAL A 55 19.47 -0.47 -0.54
N SER A 56 20.39 -1.35 -0.16
CA SER A 56 20.25 -2.80 -0.37
C SER A 56 19.06 -3.36 0.40
N CYS A 57 18.82 -2.84 1.61
CA CYS A 57 17.70 -3.27 2.45
C CYS A 57 16.36 -2.80 1.89
N TYR A 58 16.27 -1.56 1.38
CA TYR A 58 15.09 -1.10 0.65
C TYR A 58 14.81 -1.96 -0.58
N ARG A 59 15.84 -2.24 -1.38
CA ARG A 59 15.71 -3.12 -2.55
C ARG A 59 15.15 -4.49 -2.18
N LEU A 60 15.66 -5.13 -1.14
CA LEU A 60 15.18 -6.45 -0.71
C LEU A 60 13.73 -6.39 -0.20
N ASN A 61 13.39 -5.37 0.60
CA ASN A 61 12.02 -5.18 1.08
C ASN A 61 11.03 -4.99 -0.07
N PHE A 62 11.34 -4.10 -1.02
CA PHE A 62 10.49 -3.87 -2.18
C PHE A 62 10.39 -5.11 -3.08
N ALA A 63 11.49 -5.85 -3.25
CA ALA A 63 11.48 -7.10 -4.01
C ALA A 63 10.58 -8.16 -3.36
N LEU A 64 10.61 -8.30 -2.03
CA LEU A 64 9.75 -9.23 -1.31
C LEU A 64 8.27 -8.85 -1.37
N LEU A 65 7.94 -7.58 -1.16
CA LEU A 65 6.57 -7.09 -1.34
C LEU A 65 6.09 -7.36 -2.77
N MET A 66 6.88 -6.99 -3.78
CA MET A 66 6.54 -7.22 -5.18
C MET A 66 6.31 -8.71 -5.48
N LYS A 67 7.15 -9.61 -4.94
CA LYS A 67 6.97 -11.06 -5.10
C LYS A 67 5.70 -11.57 -4.42
N LEU A 68 5.42 -11.16 -3.19
CA LEU A 68 4.21 -11.55 -2.48
C LEU A 68 2.96 -11.16 -3.27
N TYR A 69 2.91 -9.93 -3.77
CA TYR A 69 1.79 -9.44 -4.56
C TYR A 69 1.73 -10.01 -6.00
N ASN A 70 2.68 -10.87 -6.40
CA ASN A 70 2.59 -11.64 -7.64
C ASN A 70 1.96 -13.03 -7.44
N TYR A 71 1.63 -13.41 -6.21
CA TYR A 71 1.00 -14.68 -5.88
C TYR A 71 -0.42 -14.45 -5.37
N PRO A 72 -1.45 -14.59 -6.24
CA PRO A 72 -2.86 -14.35 -5.88
C PRO A 72 -3.32 -15.12 -4.64
N GLU A 73 -2.80 -16.34 -4.46
CA GLU A 73 -3.11 -17.18 -3.30
C GLU A 73 -2.67 -16.57 -1.95
N LEU A 74 -1.75 -15.59 -1.98
CA LEU A 74 -1.32 -14.81 -0.84
C LEU A 74 -1.90 -13.39 -0.86
N SER A 75 -1.80 -12.70 -2.00
CA SER A 75 -2.09 -11.26 -2.07
C SER A 75 -3.55 -10.93 -1.80
N CYS A 76 -4.48 -11.78 -2.24
CA CYS A 76 -5.90 -11.62 -1.96
C CYS A 76 -6.28 -11.90 -0.49
N LYS A 77 -5.36 -12.45 0.31
CA LYS A 77 -5.57 -12.73 1.74
C LYS A 77 -5.04 -11.64 2.66
N VAL A 78 -4.34 -10.63 2.13
CA VAL A 78 -3.86 -9.51 2.95
C VAL A 78 -5.07 -8.68 3.39
N SER A 79 -5.19 -8.45 4.69
CA SER A 79 -6.35 -7.72 5.22
C SER A 79 -6.32 -6.24 4.87
N GLU A 80 -7.51 -5.65 4.85
CA GLU A 80 -7.75 -4.23 4.57
C GLU A 80 -6.84 -3.31 5.41
N GLY A 81 -6.70 -3.57 6.72
CA GLY A 81 -5.85 -2.78 7.60
C GLY A 81 -4.38 -2.85 7.21
N VAL A 82 -3.89 -4.03 6.84
CA VAL A 82 -2.50 -4.21 6.41
C VAL A 82 -2.25 -3.61 5.03
N ILE A 83 -3.22 -3.68 4.12
CA ILE A 83 -3.19 -2.97 2.82
C ILE A 83 -3.08 -1.46 3.06
N LYS A 84 -3.91 -0.92 3.97
CA LYS A 84 -3.87 0.50 4.35
C LYS A 84 -2.48 0.90 4.84
N ASP A 85 -1.91 0.13 5.76
CA ASP A 85 -0.62 0.43 6.38
C ASP A 85 0.55 0.38 5.38
N VAL A 86 0.55 -0.61 4.48
CA VAL A 86 1.61 -0.71 3.46
C VAL A 86 1.52 0.42 2.43
N ILE A 87 0.30 0.79 1.98
CA ILE A 87 0.11 1.91 1.06
C ILE A 87 0.51 3.23 1.74
N HIS A 88 0.07 3.44 2.99
CA HIS A 88 0.48 4.60 3.78
C HIS A 88 1.99 4.72 3.82
N GLN A 89 2.69 3.65 4.21
CA GLN A 89 4.14 3.71 4.37
C GLN A 89 4.85 3.97 3.04
N LEU A 90 4.40 3.36 1.94
CA LEU A 90 4.97 3.59 0.61
C LEU A 90 4.75 5.03 0.12
N ILE A 91 3.55 5.59 0.32
CA ILE A 91 3.26 6.98 -0.05
C ILE A 91 4.06 7.94 0.84
N SER A 92 4.13 7.70 2.15
CA SER A 92 4.93 8.51 3.08
C SER A 92 6.39 8.60 2.64
N LEU A 93 6.99 7.48 2.23
CA LEU A 93 8.36 7.49 1.66
C LEU A 93 8.49 8.44 0.47
N LEU A 94 7.51 8.52 -0.44
CA LEU A 94 7.56 9.44 -1.59
C LEU A 94 7.46 10.91 -1.21
N THR A 95 6.99 11.23 0.00
CA THR A 95 6.88 12.61 0.48
C THR A 95 8.13 13.10 1.21
N GLU A 96 9.09 12.20 1.44
CA GLU A 96 10.27 12.51 2.24
C GLU A 96 11.44 13.03 1.42
N LYS A 97 11.92 14.21 1.80
CA LYS A 97 13.07 14.89 1.18
C LYS A 97 14.40 14.15 1.36
N LYS A 98 14.49 13.23 2.33
CA LYS A 98 15.71 12.46 2.59
C LYS A 98 16.11 11.60 1.39
N LEU A 99 15.13 11.19 0.57
CA LEU A 99 15.40 10.40 -0.62
C LEU A 99 16.02 11.20 -1.76
N GLU A 100 15.77 12.51 -1.83
CA GLU A 100 16.36 13.42 -2.84
C GLU A 100 17.89 13.52 -2.74
N MET A 101 18.47 13.06 -1.62
CA MET A 101 19.92 13.05 -1.39
C MET A 101 20.65 11.90 -2.09
N TYR A 102 19.93 10.98 -2.75
CA TYR A 102 20.53 9.85 -3.46
C TYR A 102 20.43 10.02 -4.98
N ASP A 103 21.51 9.75 -5.71
CA ASP A 103 21.54 9.79 -7.19
C ASP A 103 20.51 8.85 -7.86
N THR A 104 19.91 7.94 -7.09
CA THR A 104 18.92 6.95 -7.54
C THR A 104 17.47 7.32 -7.22
N THR A 105 17.20 8.58 -6.82
CA THR A 105 15.86 9.07 -6.43
C THR A 105 14.77 8.73 -7.45
N GLU A 106 15.04 8.96 -8.74
CA GLU A 106 14.04 8.70 -9.79
C GLU A 106 13.68 7.20 -9.89
N MET A 107 14.67 6.32 -9.77
CA MET A 107 14.44 4.88 -9.77
C MET A 107 13.67 4.44 -8.52
N PHE A 108 13.97 5.03 -7.37
CA PHE A 108 13.25 4.75 -6.14
C PHE A 108 11.76 5.09 -6.28
N VAL A 109 11.44 6.31 -6.73
CA VAL A 109 10.07 6.76 -6.97
C VAL A 109 9.34 5.83 -7.94
N LYS A 110 10.00 5.43 -9.04
CA LYS A 110 9.44 4.48 -10.00
C LYS A 110 9.12 3.12 -9.36
N VAL A 111 10.04 2.56 -8.57
CA VAL A 111 9.84 1.26 -7.90
C VAL A 111 8.70 1.33 -6.91
N VAL A 112 8.63 2.37 -6.08
CA VAL A 112 7.55 2.55 -5.10
C VAL A 112 6.20 2.70 -5.80
N ASN A 113 6.11 3.53 -6.84
CA ASN A 113 4.87 3.67 -7.63
C ASN A 113 4.44 2.34 -8.25
N CYS A 114 5.36 1.60 -8.87
CA CYS A 114 5.07 0.27 -9.42
C CYS A 114 4.55 -0.70 -8.34
N LEU A 115 5.11 -0.61 -7.13
CA LEU A 115 4.70 -1.46 -6.01
C LEU A 115 3.31 -1.08 -5.50
N VAL A 116 3.01 0.21 -5.31
CA VAL A 116 1.67 0.67 -4.93
C VAL A 116 0.64 0.22 -5.95
N LEU A 117 0.91 0.39 -7.24
CA LEU A 117 0.01 -0.08 -8.31
C LEU A 117 -0.18 -1.60 -8.25
N ARG A 118 0.90 -2.36 -8.05
CA ARG A 118 0.82 -3.82 -7.92
C ARG A 118 -0.05 -4.24 -6.75
N ILE A 119 0.09 -3.58 -5.60
CA ILE A 119 -0.72 -3.85 -4.41
C ILE A 119 -2.20 -3.62 -4.70
N LEU A 120 -2.54 -2.48 -5.30
CA LEU A 120 -3.92 -2.14 -5.65
C LEU A 120 -4.54 -3.10 -6.67
N GLU A 121 -3.74 -3.59 -7.63
CA GLU A 121 -4.22 -4.49 -8.70
C GLU A 121 -4.33 -5.96 -8.26
N ARG A 122 -3.69 -6.36 -7.15
CA ARG A 122 -3.55 -7.79 -6.76
C ARG A 122 -4.09 -8.12 -5.38
N SER A 123 -4.46 -7.12 -4.60
CA SER A 123 -5.18 -7.29 -3.35
C SER A 123 -6.67 -7.52 -3.63
N GLU A 124 -7.40 -8.00 -2.63
CA GLU A 124 -8.87 -8.05 -2.68
C GLU A 124 -9.43 -6.63 -2.94
N HIS A 125 -10.30 -6.50 -3.94
CA HIS A 125 -10.66 -5.20 -4.52
C HIS A 125 -11.49 -4.34 -3.58
N THR A 126 -12.41 -4.95 -2.80
CA THR A 126 -13.18 -4.26 -1.76
C THR A 126 -12.24 -3.74 -0.68
N ALA A 127 -11.38 -4.59 -0.12
CA ALA A 127 -10.42 -4.22 0.91
C ALA A 127 -9.48 -3.11 0.44
N SER A 128 -9.00 -3.15 -0.80
CA SER A 128 -8.14 -2.10 -1.36
C SER A 128 -8.87 -0.76 -1.47
N THR A 129 -10.13 -0.80 -1.89
CA THR A 129 -10.97 0.38 -2.03
C THR A 129 -11.27 1.01 -0.68
N CYS A 130 -11.71 0.22 0.31
CA CYS A 130 -11.93 0.68 1.68
C CYS A 130 -10.64 1.24 2.32
N ALA A 131 -9.50 0.57 2.13
CA ALA A 131 -8.21 1.04 2.63
C ALA A 131 -7.86 2.44 2.08
N LEU A 132 -8.02 2.67 0.77
CA LEU A 132 -7.76 3.97 0.18
C LEU A 132 -8.73 5.06 0.66
N LEU A 133 -10.03 4.73 0.80
CA LEU A 133 -11.03 5.68 1.33
C LEU A 133 -10.67 6.09 2.77
N LYS A 134 -10.20 5.16 3.59
CA LYS A 134 -9.73 5.45 4.96
C LYS A 134 -8.49 6.34 4.97
N LEU A 135 -7.52 6.09 4.09
CA LEU A 135 -6.36 6.98 3.95
C LEU A 135 -6.78 8.38 3.51
N LEU A 136 -7.71 8.49 2.56
CA LEU A 136 -8.20 9.80 2.11
C LEU A 136 -8.92 10.52 3.25
N TYR A 137 -9.76 9.82 4.01
CA TYR A 137 -10.41 10.37 5.19
C TYR A 137 -9.39 10.92 6.20
N GLU A 138 -8.30 10.20 6.45
CA GLU A 138 -7.21 10.67 7.33
C GLU A 138 -6.56 11.96 6.80
N THR A 139 -6.39 12.11 5.47
CA THR A 139 -5.84 13.35 4.89
C THR A 139 -6.71 14.59 5.08
N VAL A 140 -8.03 14.41 5.16
CA VAL A 140 -8.97 15.51 5.35
C VAL A 140 -9.13 15.88 6.83
N ASN A 141 -8.88 14.93 7.73
CA ASN A 141 -9.02 15.15 9.18
C ASN A 141 -7.70 15.49 9.89
N ASN A 142 -6.58 15.51 9.15
CA ASN A 142 -5.28 15.77 9.73
C ASN A 142 -4.50 16.82 8.93
N ASP A 143 -4.60 18.06 9.39
CA ASP A 143 -3.88 19.22 8.83
C ASP A 143 -2.35 19.08 8.91
N SER A 144 -1.83 18.13 9.71
CA SER A 144 -0.39 17.88 9.79
C SER A 144 0.16 17.08 8.61
N LEU A 145 -0.70 16.49 7.76
CA LEU A 145 -0.28 15.74 6.59
C LEU A 145 0.11 16.68 5.45
N LEU A 146 1.18 16.33 4.73
CA LEU A 146 1.68 17.15 3.63
C LEU A 146 0.67 17.16 2.47
N PRO A 147 0.43 18.29 1.80
CA PRO A 147 -0.46 18.35 0.63
C PRO A 147 -0.08 17.33 -0.47
N LEU A 148 1.22 17.06 -0.63
CA LEU A 148 1.73 16.04 -1.54
C LEU A 148 1.24 14.62 -1.18
N TYR A 149 1.13 14.31 0.11
CA TYR A 149 0.61 13.01 0.57
C TYR A 149 -0.84 12.83 0.10
N GLN A 150 -1.69 13.85 0.30
CA GLN A 150 -3.08 13.85 -0.16
C GLN A 150 -3.17 13.71 -1.68
N GLU A 151 -2.33 14.42 -2.44
CA GLU A 151 -2.28 14.30 -3.90
C GLU A 151 -1.96 12.86 -4.35
N LEU A 152 -1.00 12.21 -3.70
CA LEU A 152 -0.61 10.83 -4.02
C LEU A 152 -1.71 9.81 -3.63
N VAL A 153 -2.38 9.99 -2.49
CA VAL A 153 -3.56 9.17 -2.11
C VAL A 153 -4.68 9.33 -3.14
N MET A 154 -4.95 10.57 -3.59
CA MET A 154 -5.93 10.85 -4.63
C MET A 154 -5.59 10.18 -5.97
N LYS A 155 -4.32 10.16 -6.37
CA LYS A 155 -3.87 9.41 -7.55
C LYS A 155 -4.14 7.91 -7.43
N CYS A 156 -3.98 7.33 -6.23
CA CYS A 156 -4.31 5.93 -5.97
C CYS A 156 -5.82 5.68 -6.10
N ILE A 157 -6.65 6.58 -5.56
CA ILE A 157 -8.12 6.49 -5.68
C ILE A 157 -8.56 6.57 -7.14
N TRP A 158 -8.03 7.52 -7.92
CA TRP A 158 -8.31 7.59 -9.35
C TRP A 158 -7.87 6.34 -10.11
N ARG A 159 -6.80 5.68 -9.68
CA ARG A 159 -6.37 4.42 -10.29
C ARG A 159 -7.39 3.32 -10.04
N VAL A 160 -7.89 3.19 -8.81
CA VAL A 160 -8.92 2.22 -8.42
C VAL A 160 -10.25 2.52 -9.13
N LEU A 161 -10.67 3.78 -9.16
CA LEU A 161 -11.89 4.21 -9.86
C LEU A 161 -11.94 3.77 -11.33
N LYS A 162 -10.80 3.82 -12.02
CA LYS A 162 -10.70 3.38 -13.42
C LYS A 162 -10.81 1.86 -13.58
N ARG A 163 -10.63 1.08 -12.51
CA ARG A 163 -10.71 -0.38 -12.51
C ARG A 163 -12.06 -0.93 -12.04
N ILE A 164 -12.83 -0.13 -11.29
CA ILE A 164 -14.15 -0.55 -10.78
C ILE A 164 -15.05 -1.17 -11.87
N PRO A 165 -15.20 -0.61 -13.08
CA PRO A 165 -16.02 -1.23 -14.11
C PRO A 165 -15.58 -2.66 -14.47
N GLU A 166 -14.26 -2.90 -14.53
CA GLU A 166 -13.70 -4.23 -14.81
C GLU A 166 -13.93 -5.20 -13.64
N TRP A 167 -13.98 -4.72 -12.40
CA TRP A 167 -14.19 -5.52 -11.19
C TRP A 167 -15.66 -5.82 -10.91
N ASP A 168 -16.56 -4.92 -11.30
CA ASP A 168 -18.01 -5.11 -11.18
C ASP A 168 -18.51 -6.22 -12.11
N GLU A 169 -17.98 -6.31 -13.34
CA GLU A 169 -18.33 -7.36 -14.32
C GLU A 169 -18.11 -8.79 -13.81
N VAL A 170 -17.22 -8.97 -12.82
CA VAL A 170 -16.88 -10.26 -12.21
C VAL A 170 -17.40 -10.43 -10.79
N GLU A 171 -18.26 -9.53 -10.31
CA GLU A 171 -18.85 -9.52 -8.96
C GLU A 171 -17.79 -9.53 -7.83
N GLU A 172 -16.64 -8.87 -8.03
CA GLU A 172 -15.54 -8.84 -7.06
C GLU A 172 -15.62 -7.67 -6.06
N LEU A 173 -16.70 -6.88 -6.09
CA LEU A 173 -16.90 -5.71 -5.22
C LEU A 173 -18.08 -5.90 -4.26
N ASP A 174 -17.81 -5.70 -2.97
CA ASP A 174 -18.81 -5.65 -1.90
C ASP A 174 -19.18 -4.19 -1.58
N TYR A 175 -20.29 -3.75 -2.19
CA TYR A 175 -20.80 -2.39 -2.05
C TYR A 175 -21.32 -2.06 -0.64
N ASP A 176 -21.78 -3.06 0.10
CA ASP A 176 -22.24 -2.87 1.48
C ASP A 176 -21.09 -2.45 2.40
N ARG A 177 -19.85 -2.78 2.03
CA ARG A 177 -18.63 -2.32 2.71
C ARG A 177 -18.10 -0.98 2.18
N ILE A 178 -18.19 -0.73 0.88
CA ILE A 178 -17.62 0.49 0.26
C ILE A 178 -18.49 1.73 0.52
N LEU A 179 -19.81 1.62 0.35
CA LEU A 179 -20.72 2.77 0.45
C LEU A 179 -20.72 3.46 1.82
N PRO A 180 -20.62 2.75 2.97
CA PRO A 180 -20.49 3.41 4.27
C PRO A 180 -19.23 4.27 4.41
N ASP A 181 -18.10 3.82 3.87
CA ASP A 181 -16.84 4.58 3.89
C ASP A 181 -16.95 5.83 3.01
N VAL A 182 -17.56 5.71 1.82
CA VAL A 182 -17.86 6.85 0.93
C VAL A 182 -18.75 7.88 1.61
N HIS A 183 -19.85 7.44 2.22
CA HIS A 183 -20.78 8.32 2.92
C HIS A 183 -20.12 9.05 4.08
N THR A 184 -19.33 8.34 4.88
CA THR A 184 -18.57 8.90 6.00
C THR A 184 -17.60 9.97 5.52
N PHE A 185 -16.90 9.70 4.41
CA PHE A 185 -16.01 10.67 3.78
C PHE A 185 -16.74 11.93 3.30
N LEU A 186 -17.85 11.77 2.57
CA LEU A 186 -18.61 12.89 2.00
C LEU A 186 -19.30 13.76 3.07
N LYS A 187 -19.53 13.24 4.28
CA LYS A 187 -20.02 14.05 5.40
C LYS A 187 -18.98 15.02 5.94
N VAL A 188 -17.71 14.63 5.94
CA VAL A 188 -16.64 15.37 6.63
C VAL A 188 -15.86 16.27 5.68
N SER A 189 -15.67 15.84 4.43
CA SER A 189 -14.86 16.61 3.48
C SER A 189 -15.53 17.92 3.09
N THR A 190 -14.82 19.04 3.19
CA THR A 190 -15.28 20.35 2.65
C THR A 190 -14.61 20.69 1.33
N ASP A 191 -13.61 19.91 0.89
CA ASP A 191 -12.88 20.15 -0.35
C ASP A 191 -13.70 19.67 -1.56
N HIS A 192 -14.12 20.61 -2.41
CA HIS A 192 -14.93 20.30 -3.58
C HIS A 192 -14.24 19.37 -4.59
N PHE A 193 -12.93 19.48 -4.77
CA PHE A 193 -12.18 18.68 -5.74
C PHE A 193 -12.05 17.23 -5.26
N VAL A 194 -11.73 17.05 -3.98
CA VAL A 194 -11.63 15.73 -3.36
C VAL A 194 -13.01 15.05 -3.33
N ARG A 195 -14.06 15.81 -2.95
CA ARG A 195 -15.44 15.32 -2.99
C ARG A 195 -15.86 14.87 -4.39
N PHE A 196 -15.54 15.64 -5.44
CA PHE A 196 -15.94 15.31 -6.81
C PHE A 196 -15.39 13.95 -7.26
N SER A 197 -14.14 13.64 -6.89
CA SER A 197 -13.52 12.35 -7.22
C SER A 197 -14.22 11.18 -6.53
N VAL A 198 -14.68 11.37 -5.29
CA VAL A 198 -15.43 10.34 -4.54
C VAL A 198 -16.89 10.25 -5.00
N ILE A 199 -17.50 11.36 -5.43
CA ILE A 199 -18.83 11.36 -6.05
C ILE A 199 -18.82 10.58 -7.37
N TYR A 200 -17.74 10.67 -8.15
CA TYR A 200 -17.58 9.83 -9.34
C TYR A 200 -17.63 8.33 -9.02
N LEU A 201 -17.16 7.94 -7.83
CA LEU A 201 -17.26 6.57 -7.33
C LEU A 201 -18.73 6.14 -7.18
N LEU A 202 -19.62 7.04 -6.72
CA LEU A 202 -21.06 6.78 -6.65
C LEU A 202 -21.71 6.66 -8.04
N PHE A 203 -21.30 7.49 -9.00
CA PHE A 203 -21.82 7.43 -10.37
C PHE A 203 -21.42 6.16 -11.14
N LEU A 204 -20.38 5.45 -10.70
CA LEU A 204 -20.03 4.15 -11.27
C LEU A 204 -20.90 3.01 -10.73
N PHE A 205 -21.72 3.28 -9.70
CA PHE A 205 -22.57 2.28 -9.05
C PHE A 205 -24.06 2.40 -9.41
N ASP A 206 -24.46 3.47 -10.12
CA ASP A 206 -25.81 3.72 -10.63
C ASP A 206 -25.91 3.34 -12.12
#